data_AF-A0A4S5ERQ2-F1
#
_entry.id   AF-A0A4S5ERQ2-F1
#
_cell.length_a   1.000
_cell.length_b   1.000
_cell.length_c   1.000
_cell.angle_alpha   90.00
_cell.angle_beta   90.00
_cell.angle_gamma   90.00
#
_symmetry.space_group_name_H-M   'P 1'
#
loop_
_entity.id
_entity.type
_entity.pdbx_description
1 polymer ?
#
loop_
_entity_poly.entity_id
_entity_poly.type
_entity_poly.pdbx_seq_one_letter_code
_entity_poly.pdbx_strand_id
1 'polypeptide(L)'
;MDKARRGSGLEQLLALVRPEVEAETLRAFGLRMASLAVRHADPGLLRRGLLAVGLASLRSMDDRDDLRALAPLWRTASLLHLDPSHEFTAAAVEFPAAGTFLLGWVDRTPDSQDLVEMGYRESTDEDGFRYAEDATVHRRILEEDFARRPRIIRLLLARRRRRWLRENGFD
;
A
#
# COMPACT_ATOMS: atom_id res chain seq x y z
N MET A 1 -24.63 -23.03 31.32
CA MET A 1 -23.85 -21.94 31.96
C MET A 1 -22.42 -22.10 31.52
N ASP A 2 -22.04 -21.47 30.41
CA ASP A 2 -20.69 -21.54 29.88
C ASP A 2 -19.91 -20.29 30.30
N LYS A 3 -18.80 -20.50 31.01
CA LYS A 3 -18.02 -19.42 31.62
C LYS A 3 -17.19 -18.79 30.52
N ALA A 4 -17.58 -17.59 30.09
CA ALA A 4 -16.78 -16.71 29.24
C ALA A 4 -15.35 -16.61 29.82
N ARG A 5 -14.40 -17.25 29.14
CA ARG A 5 -12.96 -17.02 29.34
C ARG A 5 -12.72 -15.55 29.04
N ARG A 6 -12.49 -14.76 30.09
CA ARG A 6 -12.00 -13.39 29.99
C ARG A 6 -10.56 -13.46 29.48
N GLY A 7 -10.40 -13.55 28.16
CA GLY A 7 -9.11 -13.36 27.51
C GLY A 7 -8.55 -11.99 27.90
N SER A 8 -7.24 -11.90 28.04
CA SER A 8 -6.59 -10.66 28.49
C SER A 8 -6.97 -9.48 27.57
N GLY A 9 -6.93 -8.24 28.07
CA GLY A 9 -7.26 -7.07 27.24
C GLY A 9 -6.45 -6.99 25.94
N LEU A 10 -5.24 -7.58 25.92
CA LEU A 10 -4.41 -7.73 24.74
C LEU A 10 -4.96 -8.76 23.75
N GLU A 11 -5.48 -9.91 24.21
CA GLU A 11 -6.13 -10.89 23.32
C GLU A 11 -7.41 -10.33 22.70
N GLN A 12 -8.16 -9.52 23.45
CA GLN A 12 -9.34 -8.82 22.92
C GLN A 12 -8.95 -7.72 21.94
N LEU A 13 -7.85 -6.99 22.19
CA LEU A 13 -7.27 -6.02 21.26
C LEU A 13 -6.79 -6.69 19.98
N LEU A 14 -6.06 -7.80 20.09
CA LEU A 14 -5.60 -8.60 18.94
C LEU A 14 -6.78 -9.19 18.16
N ALA A 15 -7.86 -9.60 18.83
CA ALA A 15 -9.10 -10.01 18.17
C ALA A 15 -9.87 -8.84 17.52
N LEU A 16 -9.59 -7.60 17.93
CA LEU A 16 -10.14 -6.36 17.35
C LEU A 16 -9.28 -5.80 16.22
N VAL A 17 -7.99 -6.16 16.13
CA VAL A 17 -7.16 -5.81 14.98
C VAL A 17 -7.66 -6.65 13.80
N ARG A 18 -8.53 -6.03 13.01
CA ARG A 18 -9.06 -6.69 11.82
C ARG A 18 -7.93 -6.89 10.82
N PRO A 19 -7.93 -7.97 10.03
CA PRO A 19 -6.90 -8.22 9.02
C PRO A 19 -6.61 -7.01 8.12
N GLU A 20 -7.62 -6.17 7.85
CA GLU A 20 -7.47 -4.96 7.04
C GLU A 20 -6.62 -3.88 7.73
N VAL A 21 -6.76 -3.71 9.05
CA VAL A 21 -5.96 -2.76 9.85
C VAL A 21 -4.52 -3.24 9.94
N GLU A 22 -4.29 -4.56 10.03
CA GLU A 22 -2.95 -5.14 9.97
C GLU A 22 -2.30 -4.86 8.61
N ALA A 23 -3.02 -5.13 7.52
CA ALA A 23 -2.54 -4.89 6.16
C ALA A 23 -2.22 -3.41 5.93
N GLU A 24 -3.09 -2.49 6.36
CA GLU A 24 -2.85 -1.05 6.27
C GLU A 24 -1.61 -0.61 7.04
N THR A 25 -1.44 -1.12 8.27
CA THR A 25 -0.25 -0.83 9.08
C THR A 25 1.02 -1.33 8.42
N LEU A 26 0.98 -2.53 7.83
CA LEU A 26 2.11 -3.12 7.12
C LEU A 26 2.45 -2.36 5.82
N ARG A 27 1.45 -1.88 5.08
CA ARG A 27 1.65 -0.99 3.92
C ARG A 27 2.31 0.33 4.32
N ALA A 28 1.79 0.98 5.37
CA ALA A 28 2.36 2.22 5.88
C ALA A 28 3.80 2.02 6.38
N PHE A 29 4.08 0.90 7.03
CA PHE A 29 5.43 0.51 7.40
C PHE A 29 6.33 0.33 6.17
N GLY A 30 5.85 -0.38 5.14
CA GLY A 30 6.57 -0.56 3.88
C GLY A 30 6.94 0.77 3.21
N LEU A 31 5.99 1.70 3.12
CA LEU A 31 6.19 3.03 2.56
C LEU A 31 7.22 3.85 3.36
N ARG A 32 7.18 3.74 4.69
CA ARG A 32 8.17 4.37 5.57
C ARG A 32 9.56 3.78 5.35
N MET A 33 9.67 2.46 5.24
CA MET A 33 10.95 1.79 4.98
C MET A 33 11.52 2.19 3.62
N ALA A 34 10.68 2.31 2.58
CA ALA A 34 11.09 2.82 1.26
C ALA A 34 11.70 4.23 1.37
N SER A 35 11.04 5.12 2.11
CA SER A 35 11.52 6.49 2.33
C SER A 35 12.85 6.52 3.10
N LEU A 36 12.95 5.75 4.19
CA LEU A 36 14.17 5.67 5.00
C LEU A 36 15.33 5.01 4.25
N ALA A 37 15.05 4.02 3.40
CA ALA A 37 16.06 3.36 2.58
C ALA A 37 16.80 4.37 1.69
N VAL A 38 16.05 5.28 1.04
CA VAL A 38 16.65 6.37 0.24
C VAL A 38 17.42 7.34 1.13
N ARG A 39 16.85 7.77 2.27
CA ARG A 39 17.52 8.71 3.20
C ARG A 39 18.86 8.20 3.71
N HIS A 40 18.95 6.90 3.97
CA HIS A 40 20.12 6.29 4.59
C HIS A 40 20.99 5.49 3.63
N ALA A 41 20.63 5.44 2.33
CA ALA A 41 21.25 4.58 1.34
C ALA A 41 21.37 3.11 1.80
N ASP A 42 20.30 2.58 2.40
CA ASP A 42 20.29 1.27 3.06
C ASP A 42 19.34 0.28 2.35
N PRO A 43 19.88 -0.66 1.54
CA PRO A 43 19.10 -1.72 0.90
C PRO A 43 18.37 -2.65 1.89
N GLY A 44 18.87 -2.78 3.13
CA GLY A 44 18.22 -3.58 4.18
C GLY A 44 16.86 -3.01 4.58
N LEU A 45 16.68 -1.69 4.48
CA LEU A 45 15.38 -1.06 4.72
C LEU A 45 14.42 -1.33 3.55
N LEU A 46 14.89 -1.25 2.29
CA LEU A 46 14.10 -1.66 1.13
C LEU A 46 13.61 -3.11 1.29
N ARG A 47 14.50 -4.01 1.72
CA ARG A 47 14.17 -5.40 1.98
C ARG A 47 13.04 -5.57 2.99
N ARG A 48 13.14 -4.91 4.15
CA ARG A 48 12.08 -4.93 5.17
C ARG A 48 10.76 -4.39 4.63
N GLY A 49 10.80 -3.37 3.78
CA GLY A 49 9.62 -2.84 3.12
C GLY A 49 8.93 -3.85 2.21
N LEU A 50 9.70 -4.55 1.36
CA LEU A 50 9.19 -5.60 0.47
C LEU A 50 8.52 -6.75 1.25
N LEU A 51 9.16 -7.21 2.33
CA LEU A 51 8.61 -8.26 3.17
C LEU A 51 7.32 -7.81 3.89
N ALA A 52 7.27 -6.57 4.35
CA ALA A 52 6.09 -6.02 5.00
C ALA A 52 4.90 -5.91 4.06
N VAL A 53 5.09 -5.38 2.83
CA VAL A 53 4.02 -5.29 1.84
C VAL A 53 3.61 -6.67 1.33
N GLY A 54 4.56 -7.59 1.16
CA GLY A 54 4.25 -8.99 0.86
C GLY A 54 3.45 -9.68 1.97
N LEU A 55 3.68 -9.34 3.24
CA LEU A 55 2.86 -9.82 4.34
C LEU A 55 1.47 -9.16 4.34
N ALA A 56 1.38 -7.87 4.01
CA ALA A 56 0.12 -7.13 3.90
C ALA A 56 -0.82 -7.77 2.87
N SER A 57 -0.29 -8.18 1.71
CA SER A 57 -1.09 -8.82 0.65
C SER A 57 -1.72 -10.15 1.05
N LEU A 58 -1.18 -10.83 2.07
CA LEU A 58 -1.73 -12.07 2.61
C LEU A 58 -2.82 -11.83 3.66
N ARG A 59 -2.93 -10.59 4.17
CA ARG A 59 -3.87 -10.18 5.21
C ARG A 59 -5.03 -9.37 4.65
N SER A 60 -4.84 -8.71 3.52
CA SER A 60 -5.88 -7.91 2.87
C SER A 60 -6.94 -8.76 2.17
N MET A 61 -8.19 -8.29 2.19
CA MET A 61 -9.26 -8.80 1.32
C MET A 61 -9.32 -8.09 -0.05
N ASP A 62 -8.63 -6.96 -0.21
CA ASP A 62 -8.49 -6.21 -1.47
C ASP A 62 -7.00 -5.95 -1.72
N ASP A 63 -6.44 -6.59 -2.73
CA ASP A 63 -5.00 -6.55 -3.05
C ASP A 63 -4.58 -5.26 -3.75
N ARG A 64 -5.53 -4.41 -4.18
CA ARG A 64 -5.23 -3.20 -4.97
C ARG A 64 -4.39 -2.19 -4.20
N ASP A 65 -4.67 -1.99 -2.91
CA ASP A 65 -3.89 -1.06 -2.09
C ASP A 65 -2.49 -1.60 -1.80
N ASP A 66 -2.35 -2.92 -1.63
CA ASP A 66 -1.05 -3.57 -1.46
C ASP A 66 -0.22 -3.48 -2.73
N LEU A 67 -0.84 -3.73 -3.88
CA LEU A 67 -0.19 -3.64 -5.19
C LEU A 67 0.38 -2.24 -5.43
N ARG A 68 -0.38 -1.20 -5.10
CA ARG A 68 0.08 0.20 -5.25
C ARG A 68 1.29 0.50 -4.37
N ALA A 69 1.36 -0.10 -3.17
CA ALA A 69 2.48 0.08 -2.25
C ALA A 69 3.80 -0.54 -2.75
N LEU A 70 3.77 -1.37 -3.78
CA LEU A 70 4.99 -1.88 -4.44
C LEU A 70 5.68 -0.81 -5.31
N ALA A 71 4.97 0.18 -5.84
CA ALA A 71 5.56 1.17 -6.73
C ALA A 71 6.64 2.05 -6.04
N PRO A 72 6.42 2.56 -4.81
CA PRO A 72 7.47 3.23 -4.05
C PRO A 72 8.69 2.33 -3.77
N LEU A 73 8.49 1.04 -3.51
CA LEU A 73 9.59 0.10 -3.26
C LEU A 73 10.39 -0.19 -4.54
N TRP A 74 9.70 -0.34 -5.66
CA TRP A 74 10.32 -0.47 -6.98
C TRP A 74 11.18 0.75 -7.33
N ARG A 75 10.61 1.94 -7.16
CA ARG A 75 11.32 3.20 -7.39
C ARG A 75 12.52 3.37 -6.46
N THR A 76 12.38 2.96 -5.20
CA THR A 76 13.45 3.00 -4.21
C THR A 76 14.66 2.16 -4.63
N ALA A 77 14.45 0.95 -5.17
CA ALA A 77 15.54 0.15 -5.70
C ALA A 77 16.35 0.90 -6.76
N SER A 78 15.66 1.58 -7.70
CA SER A 78 16.34 2.41 -8.71
C SER A 78 17.09 3.60 -8.12
N LEU A 79 16.54 4.27 -7.11
CA LEU A 79 17.20 5.39 -6.41
C LEU A 79 18.44 4.95 -5.63
N LEU A 80 18.48 3.68 -5.20
CA LEU A 80 19.65 3.06 -4.58
C LEU A 80 20.64 2.47 -5.60
N HIS A 81 20.40 2.68 -6.90
CA HIS A 81 21.19 2.11 -7.99
C HIS A 81 21.24 0.56 -7.99
N LEU A 82 20.16 -0.07 -7.51
CA LEU A 82 19.94 -1.51 -7.55
C LEU A 82 19.08 -1.89 -8.77
N ASP A 83 19.09 -3.17 -9.14
CA ASP A 83 18.12 -3.73 -10.08
C ASP A 83 16.81 -4.06 -9.35
N PRO A 84 15.70 -3.33 -9.60
CA PRO A 84 14.44 -3.57 -8.91
C PRO A 84 13.90 -5.00 -9.09
N SER A 85 14.05 -5.58 -10.30
CA SER A 85 13.59 -6.94 -10.60
C SER A 85 14.31 -7.96 -9.74
N HIS A 86 15.63 -7.79 -9.58
CA HIS A 86 16.45 -8.65 -8.72
C HIS A 86 16.01 -8.57 -7.26
N GLU A 87 15.80 -7.35 -6.72
CA GLU A 87 15.42 -7.17 -5.31
C GLU A 87 14.05 -7.77 -4.98
N PHE A 88 13.08 -7.61 -5.87
CA PHE A 88 11.75 -8.20 -5.75
C PHE A 88 11.80 -9.73 -5.87
N THR A 89 12.59 -10.26 -6.82
CA THR A 89 12.78 -11.70 -6.98
C THR A 89 13.43 -12.31 -5.75
N ALA A 90 14.47 -11.67 -5.21
CA ALA A 90 15.08 -12.09 -3.96
C ALA A 90 14.04 -12.11 -2.84
N ALA A 91 13.11 -11.14 -2.78
CA ALA A 91 12.08 -11.04 -1.73
C ALA A 91 11.08 -12.17 -1.82
N ALA A 92 10.67 -12.52 -3.03
CA ALA A 92 9.85 -13.69 -3.29
C ALA A 92 10.53 -14.99 -2.85
N VAL A 93 11.86 -15.12 -3.02
CA VAL A 93 12.61 -16.30 -2.57
C VAL A 93 12.69 -16.38 -1.05
N GLU A 94 12.93 -15.27 -0.35
CA GLU A 94 12.99 -15.26 1.12
C GLU A 94 11.61 -15.45 1.76
N PHE A 95 10.56 -14.94 1.13
CA PHE A 95 9.18 -15.09 1.60
C PHE A 95 8.26 -15.72 0.54
N PRO A 96 8.35 -17.04 0.31
CA PRO A 96 7.62 -17.72 -0.76
C PRO A 96 6.10 -17.58 -0.69
N ALA A 97 5.53 -17.39 0.50
CA ALA A 97 4.10 -17.20 0.68
C ALA A 97 3.58 -15.95 -0.07
N ALA A 98 4.39 -14.90 -0.19
CA ALA A 98 4.07 -13.70 -0.97
C ALA A 98 4.64 -13.72 -2.39
N GLY A 99 5.24 -14.84 -2.82
CA GLY A 99 6.00 -14.94 -4.07
C GLY A 99 5.18 -14.57 -5.30
N THR A 100 3.95 -15.10 -5.42
CA THR A 100 3.05 -14.78 -6.55
C THR A 100 2.76 -13.29 -6.64
N PHE A 101 2.58 -12.61 -5.51
CA PHE A 101 2.29 -11.18 -5.47
C PHE A 101 3.51 -10.35 -5.86
N LEU A 102 4.68 -10.67 -5.30
CA LEU A 102 5.93 -9.95 -5.58
C LEU A 102 6.43 -10.17 -7.01
N LEU A 103 6.39 -11.41 -7.52
CA LEU A 103 6.78 -11.72 -8.90
C LEU A 103 5.75 -11.20 -9.91
N GLY A 104 4.46 -11.24 -9.56
CA GLY A 104 3.39 -10.66 -10.39
C GLY A 104 3.55 -9.15 -10.61
N TRP A 105 4.28 -8.45 -9.74
CA TRP A 105 4.69 -7.05 -9.97
C TRP A 105 5.80 -6.92 -11.02
N VAL A 106 6.82 -7.78 -10.96
CA VAL A 106 7.97 -7.77 -11.88
C VAL A 106 7.51 -7.92 -13.34
N ASP A 107 6.50 -8.75 -13.57
CA ASP A 107 5.97 -9.05 -14.91
C ASP A 107 5.07 -7.93 -15.50
N ARG A 108 4.83 -6.84 -14.77
CA ARG A 108 3.96 -5.74 -15.23
C ARG A 108 4.67 -4.87 -16.28
N THR A 109 3.88 -4.20 -17.11
CA THR A 109 4.41 -3.19 -18.04
C THR A 109 4.95 -1.98 -17.26
N PRO A 110 5.91 -1.22 -17.83
CA PRO A 110 6.46 -0.02 -17.18
C PRO A 110 5.39 0.98 -16.74
N ASP A 111 4.39 1.26 -17.58
CA ASP A 111 3.26 2.15 -17.25
C ASP A 111 2.47 1.64 -16.04
N SER A 112 2.37 0.31 -15.89
CA SER A 112 1.69 -0.34 -14.76
C SER A 112 2.57 -0.50 -13.53
N GLN A 113 3.81 0.02 -13.55
CA GLN A 113 4.73 0.11 -12.42
C GLN A 113 5.04 1.57 -12.06
N ASP A 114 4.51 2.53 -12.83
CA ASP A 114 4.78 3.95 -12.66
C ASP A 114 4.30 4.45 -11.29
N LEU A 115 5.16 5.24 -10.64
CA LEU A 115 4.93 5.74 -9.29
C LEU A 115 3.70 6.63 -9.21
N VAL A 116 3.52 7.51 -10.21
CA VAL A 116 2.44 8.50 -10.25
C VAL A 116 1.12 7.82 -10.59
N GLU A 117 1.09 6.92 -11.58
CA GLU A 117 -0.12 6.15 -11.89
C GLU A 117 -0.57 5.27 -10.72
N MET A 118 0.35 4.83 -9.86
CA MET A 118 0.04 4.14 -8.61
C MET A 118 -0.38 5.08 -7.47
N GLY A 119 -0.40 6.38 -7.73
CA GLY A 119 -0.88 7.42 -6.82
C GLY A 119 0.12 7.79 -5.73
N TYR A 120 1.40 7.74 -6.04
CA TYR A 120 2.48 8.23 -5.19
C TYR A 120 3.32 9.27 -5.92
N ARG A 121 4.02 10.08 -5.15
CA ARG A 121 5.07 10.97 -5.65
C ARG A 121 6.24 11.02 -4.69
N GLU A 122 7.40 11.33 -5.23
CA GLU A 122 8.56 11.73 -4.43
C GLU A 122 8.33 13.11 -3.83
N SER A 123 8.74 13.30 -2.59
CA SER A 123 8.60 14.54 -1.83
C SER A 123 9.73 14.66 -0.81
N THR A 124 9.78 15.79 -0.10
CA THR A 124 10.73 16.02 0.98
C THR A 124 9.99 16.64 2.16
N ASP A 125 10.35 16.23 3.39
CA ASP A 125 9.94 16.88 4.63
C ASP A 125 11.18 17.31 5.44
N GLU A 126 10.98 17.75 6.69
CA GLU A 126 12.08 18.18 7.58
C GLU A 126 13.11 17.07 7.82
N ASP A 127 12.71 15.80 7.73
CA ASP A 127 13.56 14.63 7.93
C ASP A 127 14.14 14.09 6.59
N GLY A 128 13.89 14.76 5.46
CA GLY A 128 14.44 14.45 4.15
C GLY A 128 13.47 13.72 3.22
N PHE A 129 14.00 12.85 2.35
CA PHE A 129 13.24 12.21 1.26
C PHE A 129 12.03 11.41 1.78
N ARG A 130 10.85 11.58 1.20
CA ARG A 130 9.70 10.71 1.50
C ARG A 130 8.86 10.46 0.26
N TYR A 131 8.14 9.35 0.28
CA TYR A 131 6.98 9.21 -0.59
C TYR A 131 5.76 9.88 0.03
N ALA A 132 4.96 10.53 -0.80
CA ALA A 132 3.66 11.07 -0.43
C ALA A 132 2.61 10.48 -1.35
N GLU A 133 1.42 10.20 -0.80
CA GLU A 133 0.28 9.84 -1.62
C GLU A 133 -0.18 11.03 -2.45
N ASP A 134 -0.49 10.75 -3.72
CA ASP A 134 -1.14 11.70 -4.59
C ASP A 134 -2.66 11.50 -4.54
N ALA A 135 -3.32 12.38 -3.79
CA ALA A 135 -4.77 12.38 -3.66
C ALA A 135 -5.50 12.68 -4.99
N THR A 136 -4.82 13.26 -5.98
CA THR A 136 -5.43 13.51 -7.30
C THR A 136 -5.66 12.22 -8.08
N VAL A 137 -4.79 11.23 -7.91
CA VAL A 137 -4.91 9.90 -8.54
C VAL A 137 -6.02 9.11 -7.87
N HIS A 138 -6.08 9.12 -6.54
CA HIS A 138 -7.21 8.56 -5.79
C HIS A 138 -8.54 9.14 -6.23
N ARG A 139 -8.60 10.48 -6.43
CA ARG A 139 -9.78 11.14 -6.96
C ARG A 139 -10.13 10.65 -8.36
N ARG A 140 -9.15 10.58 -9.28
CA ARG A 140 -9.38 10.11 -10.66
C ARG A 140 -9.95 8.68 -10.68
N ILE A 141 -9.32 7.75 -9.95
CA ILE A 141 -9.79 6.35 -9.84
C ILE A 141 -11.22 6.32 -9.30
N LEU A 142 -11.50 7.08 -8.23
CA LEU A 142 -12.82 7.12 -7.62
C LEU A 142 -13.88 7.74 -8.56
N GLU A 143 -13.49 8.72 -9.38
CA GLU A 143 -14.35 9.33 -10.40
C GLU A 143 -14.64 8.37 -11.55
N GLU A 144 -13.63 7.65 -12.05
CA GLU A 144 -13.78 6.63 -13.09
C GLU A 144 -14.65 5.46 -12.63
N ASP A 145 -14.39 4.92 -11.44
CA ASP A 145 -15.20 3.86 -10.84
C ASP A 145 -16.65 4.30 -10.61
N PHE A 146 -16.84 5.54 -10.14
CA PHE A 146 -18.18 6.10 -9.99
C PHE A 146 -18.87 6.25 -11.36
N ALA A 147 -18.17 6.71 -12.39
CA ALA A 147 -18.72 6.88 -13.74
C ALA A 147 -19.12 5.55 -14.39
N ARG A 148 -18.34 4.49 -14.15
CA ARG A 148 -18.60 3.11 -14.64
C ARG A 148 -19.79 2.44 -13.96
N ARG A 149 -20.25 2.93 -12.80
CA ARG A 149 -21.40 2.34 -12.08
C ARG A 149 -22.75 2.64 -12.75
N PRO A 150 -23.74 1.74 -12.63
CA PRO A 150 -25.11 2.00 -13.06
C PRO A 150 -25.69 3.26 -12.42
N ARG A 151 -26.54 4.00 -13.15
CA ARG A 151 -27.11 5.29 -12.71
C ARG A 151 -27.79 5.23 -11.34
N ILE A 152 -28.46 4.12 -11.01
CA ILE A 152 -29.09 3.88 -9.71
C ILE A 152 -28.07 3.88 -8.56
N ILE A 153 -26.92 3.23 -8.75
CA ILE A 153 -25.86 3.17 -7.74
C ILE A 153 -25.17 4.54 -7.58
N ARG A 154 -25.00 5.29 -8.68
CA ARG A 154 -24.47 6.66 -8.63
C ARG A 154 -25.34 7.59 -7.79
N LEU A 155 -26.66 7.52 -7.94
CA LEU A 155 -27.62 8.31 -7.16
C LEU A 155 -27.52 8.02 -5.65
N LEU A 156 -27.36 6.75 -5.28
CA LEU A 156 -27.25 6.32 -3.88
C LEU A 156 -25.91 6.75 -3.25
N LEU A 157 -24.81 6.70 -4.01
CA LEU A 157 -23.46 7.01 -3.51
C LEU A 157 -23.11 8.52 -3.58
N ALA A 158 -23.89 9.34 -4.28
CA ALA A 158 -23.62 10.77 -4.48
C ALA A 158 -23.50 11.57 -3.18
N ARG A 159 -24.19 11.17 -2.10
CA ARG A 159 -24.06 11.81 -0.78
C ARG A 159 -22.74 11.45 -0.09
N ARG A 160 -22.29 10.19 -0.21
CA ARG A 160 -21.05 9.70 0.38
C ARG A 160 -19.82 10.29 -0.35
N ARG A 161 -19.87 10.38 -1.68
CA ARG A 161 -18.82 11.04 -2.50
C ARG A 161 -18.64 12.52 -2.14
N ARG A 162 -19.74 13.27 -2.03
CA ARG A 162 -19.70 14.70 -1.63
C ARG A 162 -19.21 14.94 -0.21
N ARG A 163 -19.36 13.94 0.68
CA ARG A 163 -18.79 14.02 2.03
C ARG A 163 -17.26 13.86 1.97
N TRP A 164 -16.78 12.81 1.31
CA TRP A 164 -15.35 12.53 1.19
C TRP A 164 -14.57 13.65 0.48
N LEU A 165 -15.10 14.25 -0.58
CA LEU A 165 -14.46 15.37 -1.29
C LEU A 165 -14.23 16.58 -0.37
N ARG A 166 -15.22 16.93 0.46
CA ARG A 166 -15.13 18.02 1.45
C ARG A 166 -14.14 17.71 2.57
N GLU A 167 -14.15 16.48 3.07
CA GLU A 167 -13.21 16.04 4.12
C GLU A 167 -11.74 16.09 3.67
N ASN A 168 -11.48 16.02 2.35
CA ASN A 168 -10.13 16.07 1.78
C ASN A 168 -9.81 17.40 1.08
N GLY A 169 -10.60 18.46 1.30
CA GLY A 169 -10.30 19.82 0.82
C GLY A 169 -10.47 20.02 -0.69
N PHE A 170 -11.27 19.18 -1.34
CA PHE A 170 -11.63 19.30 -2.76
C PHE A 170 -13.06 19.86 -2.89
N ASP A 171 -13.25 21.15 -2.60
CA ASP A 171 -14.48 21.89 -2.92
C ASP A 171 -14.33 22.69 -4.23
#